data_AF-A0AAV1UAP2-F1
#
_entry.id   AF-A0AAV1UAP2-F1
#
_cell.length_a   1.000
_cell.length_b   1.000
_cell.length_c   1.000
_cell.angle_alpha   90.00
_cell.angle_beta   90.00
_cell.angle_gamma   90.00
#
_symmetry.space_group_name_H-M   'P 1'
#
loop_
_entity.id
_entity.type
_entity.pdbx_description
1 polymer ?
#
loop_
_entity_poly.entity_id
_entity_poly.type
_entity_poly.pdbx_seq_one_letter_code
_entity_poly.pdbx_strand_id
1 'polypeptide(L)'
;MQVTFALSNLTERAKTWALGLKLHDPNVFESLEILKSRVKETFEPPRAEFKARSALFRLKLGKFDVHAYAQHLRYLASSVTKSPVDEHALINVFIYGVVDGQVKTYMFREDFHALEGR
;
A
#
# COMPACT_ATOMS: atom_id res chain seq x y z
N MET A 1 6.76 6.83 -26.88
CA MET A 1 8.01 6.85 -26.08
C MET A 1 7.85 6.29 -24.67
N GLN A 2 6.75 6.58 -23.95
CA GLN A 2 6.59 6.16 -22.54
C GLN A 2 6.64 4.64 -22.30
N VAL A 3 5.97 3.83 -23.12
CA VAL A 3 5.97 2.36 -22.98
C VAL A 3 7.36 1.78 -23.19
N THR A 4 8.09 2.21 -24.23
CA THR A 4 9.44 1.74 -24.52
C THR A 4 10.41 2.07 -23.38
N PHE A 5 10.29 3.27 -22.80
CA PHE A 5 11.07 3.66 -21.63
C PHE A 5 10.72 2.85 -20.37
N ALA A 6 9.43 2.61 -20.11
CA ALA A 6 9.02 1.76 -18.99
C ALA A 6 9.54 0.32 -19.15
N LEU A 7 9.50 -0.23 -20.37
CA LEU A 7 10.02 -1.55 -20.68
C LEU A 7 11.54 -1.64 -20.52
N SER A 8 12.31 -0.59 -20.84
CA SER A 8 13.76 -0.59 -20.63
C SER A 8 14.17 -0.58 -19.16
N ASN A 9 13.28 -0.13 -18.27
CA ASN A 9 13.50 -0.18 -16.82
C ASN A 9 13.17 -1.55 -16.19
N LEU A 10 12.62 -2.50 -16.95
CA LEU A 10 12.37 -3.85 -16.43
C LEU A 10 13.68 -4.63 -16.29
N THR A 11 13.82 -5.34 -15.18
CA THR A 11 15.00 -6.14 -14.86
C THR A 11 14.67 -7.64 -14.84
N GLU A 12 15.67 -8.45 -15.20
CA GLU A 12 15.67 -9.91 -15.08
C GLU A 12 14.35 -10.59 -15.53
N ARG A 13 13.61 -11.17 -14.57
CA ARG A 13 12.38 -11.93 -14.80
C ARG A 13 11.28 -11.09 -15.45
N ALA A 14 11.17 -9.81 -15.09
CA ALA A 14 10.18 -8.91 -15.70
C ALA A 14 10.54 -8.60 -17.16
N LYS A 15 11.83 -8.49 -17.48
CA LYS A 15 12.29 -8.29 -18.85
C LYS A 15 12.03 -9.52 -19.72
N THR A 16 12.37 -10.73 -19.24
CA THR A 16 12.10 -11.98 -19.97
C THR A 16 10.59 -12.19 -20.21
N TRP A 17 9.77 -11.92 -19.20
CA TRP A 17 8.30 -11.97 -19.34
C TRP A 17 7.79 -11.01 -20.42
N ALA A 18 8.20 -9.73 -20.38
CA ALA A 18 7.74 -8.73 -21.33
C ALA A 18 8.17 -9.04 -22.77
N LEU A 19 9.38 -9.59 -22.95
CA LEU A 19 9.86 -10.06 -24.25
C LEU A 19 9.04 -11.25 -24.76
N GLY A 20 8.75 -12.23 -23.90
CA GLY A 20 7.91 -13.39 -24.26
C GLY A 20 6.54 -12.97 -24.77
N LEU A 21 5.90 -12.01 -24.11
CA LEU A 21 4.62 -11.46 -24.56
C LEU A 21 4.74 -10.74 -25.92
N LYS A 22 5.79 -9.96 -26.12
CA LYS A 22 6.03 -9.23 -27.37
C LYS A 22 6.34 -10.14 -28.57
N LEU A 23 6.93 -11.31 -28.32
CA LEU A 23 7.17 -12.30 -29.38
C LEU A 23 5.86 -12.88 -29.93
N HIS A 24 4.85 -13.02 -29.08
CA HIS A 24 3.54 -13.54 -29.48
C HIS A 24 2.66 -12.46 -30.10
N ASP A 25 2.71 -11.24 -29.56
CA ASP A 25 1.99 -10.09 -30.09
C ASP A 25 2.85 -8.82 -30.00
N PRO A 26 3.29 -8.25 -31.13
CA PRO A 26 4.12 -7.04 -31.15
C PRO A 26 3.46 -5.83 -30.48
N ASN A 27 2.12 -5.79 -30.47
CA ASN A 27 1.33 -4.67 -29.94
C ASN A 27 0.81 -4.90 -28.52
N VAL A 28 1.28 -5.92 -27.78
CA VAL A 28 0.72 -6.33 -26.47
C VAL A 28 0.69 -5.23 -25.40
N PHE A 29 1.53 -4.20 -25.55
CA PHE A 29 1.60 -3.03 -24.68
C PHE A 29 1.24 -1.74 -25.45
N GLU A 30 0.00 -1.62 -25.91
CA GLU A 30 -0.48 -0.46 -26.69
C GLU A 30 -0.41 0.86 -25.91
N SER A 31 -0.53 0.80 -24.58
CA SER A 31 -0.47 1.98 -23.71
C SER A 31 0.27 1.70 -22.41
N LEU A 32 0.69 2.77 -21.73
CA LEU A 32 1.32 2.68 -20.41
C LEU A 32 0.38 2.05 -19.37
N GLU A 33 -0.93 2.33 -19.47
CA GLU A 33 -1.93 1.78 -18.57
C GLU A 33 -2.10 0.27 -18.75
N ILE A 34 -2.07 -0.21 -20.00
CA ILE A 34 -2.08 -1.65 -20.30
C ILE A 34 -0.82 -2.32 -19.74
N LEU A 35 0.35 -1.71 -19.93
CA LEU A 35 1.60 -2.22 -19.35
C LEU A 35 1.51 -2.31 -17.82
N LYS A 36 1.08 -1.24 -17.14
CA LYS A 36 0.91 -1.24 -15.68
C LYS A 36 -0.05 -2.32 -15.21
N SER A 37 -1.20 -2.45 -15.89
CA SER A 37 -2.22 -3.44 -15.55
C SER A 37 -1.68 -4.87 -15.68
N ARG A 38 -1.03 -5.20 -16.81
CA ARG A 38 -0.44 -6.53 -17.05
C ARG A 38 0.69 -6.86 -16.07
N VAL A 39 1.53 -5.88 -15.76
CA VAL A 39 2.59 -6.05 -14.75
C VAL A 39 1.96 -6.34 -13.38
N LYS A 40 0.94 -5.57 -12.98
CA LYS A 40 0.21 -5.81 -11.74
C LYS A 40 -0.39 -7.22 -11.72
N GLU A 41 -1.12 -7.63 -12.76
CA GLU A 41 -1.73 -8.95 -12.84
C GLU A 41 -0.71 -10.10 -12.75
N THR A 42 0.44 -9.97 -13.39
CA THR A 42 1.44 -11.03 -13.45
C THR A 42 2.27 -11.13 -12.16
N PHE A 43 2.64 -9.99 -11.58
CA PHE A 43 3.62 -9.92 -10.50
C PHE A 43 3.02 -9.58 -9.13
N GLU A 44 1.76 -9.15 -9.04
CA GLU A 44 1.09 -8.94 -7.77
C GLU A 44 0.92 -10.29 -7.06
N PRO A 45 1.41 -10.43 -5.82
CA PRO A 45 1.25 -11.67 -5.08
C PRO A 45 -0.23 -12.02 -4.90
N PRO A 46 -0.61 -13.31 -4.96
CA PRO A 46 -1.94 -13.73 -4.58
C PRO A 46 -2.30 -13.19 -3.19
N ARG A 47 -3.48 -12.58 -3.07
CA ARG A 47 -3.99 -11.99 -1.83
C ARG A 47 -3.17 -10.79 -1.29
N ALA A 48 -2.41 -10.08 -2.13
CA ALA A 48 -1.66 -8.89 -1.72
C ALA A 48 -2.53 -7.87 -0.96
N GLU A 49 -3.72 -7.57 -1.47
CA GLU A 49 -4.67 -6.68 -0.81
C GLU A 49 -5.13 -7.23 0.55
N PHE A 50 -5.48 -8.51 0.63
CA PHE A 50 -5.89 -9.12 1.89
C PHE A 50 -4.74 -9.10 2.92
N LYS A 51 -3.50 -9.33 2.48
CA LYS A 51 -2.31 -9.22 3.34
C LYS A 51 -2.13 -7.78 3.84
N ALA A 52 -2.25 -6.78 2.96
CA ALA A 52 -2.16 -5.37 3.32
C ALA A 52 -3.26 -4.98 4.33
N ARG A 53 -4.52 -5.34 4.05
CA ARG A 53 -5.66 -5.11 4.96
C ARG A 53 -5.47 -5.81 6.30
N SER A 54 -5.01 -7.05 6.29
CA SER A 54 -4.74 -7.81 7.51
C SER A 54 -3.57 -7.22 8.32
N ALA A 55 -2.53 -6.71 7.65
CA ALA A 55 -1.42 -6.02 8.29
C ALA A 55 -1.86 -4.67 8.88
N LEU A 56 -2.73 -3.94 8.18
CA LEU A 56 -3.31 -2.68 8.64
C LEU A 56 -4.04 -2.87 9.98
N PHE A 57 -4.93 -3.87 10.08
CA PHE A 57 -5.65 -4.15 11.33
C PHE A 57 -4.77 -4.70 12.46
N ARG A 58 -3.58 -5.20 12.16
CA ARG A 58 -2.59 -5.63 13.16
C ARG A 58 -1.57 -4.54 13.49
N LEU A 59 -1.62 -3.40 12.82
CA LEU A 59 -0.63 -2.33 12.99
C LEU A 59 -0.78 -1.75 14.40
N LYS A 60 0.33 -1.73 15.14
CA LYS A 60 0.43 -1.18 16.50
C LYS A 60 1.59 -0.21 16.53
N LEU A 61 1.49 0.84 17.34
CA LEU A 61 2.54 1.85 17.45
C LEU A 61 3.86 1.24 17.94
N GLY A 62 3.82 0.40 18.98
CA GLY A 62 4.97 -0.38 19.44
C GLY A 62 6.21 0.48 19.69
N LYS A 63 7.26 0.28 18.87
CA LYS A 63 8.52 1.06 18.91
C LYS A 63 8.60 2.15 17.85
N PHE A 64 7.60 2.28 16.98
CA PHE A 64 7.57 3.34 15.99
C PHE A 64 7.34 4.68 16.69
N ASP A 65 7.97 5.74 16.18
CA ASP A 65 7.47 7.07 16.45
C ASP A 65 6.11 7.28 15.74
N VAL A 66 5.35 8.28 16.19
CA VAL A 66 4.00 8.53 15.69
C VAL A 66 4.00 8.86 14.18
N HIS A 67 5.04 9.52 13.68
CA HIS A 67 5.12 9.85 12.26
C HIS A 67 5.37 8.60 11.41
N ALA A 68 6.36 7.77 11.77
CA ALA A 68 6.62 6.51 11.08
C ALA A 68 5.40 5.57 11.12
N TYR A 69 4.70 5.50 12.25
CA TYR A 69 3.45 4.76 12.37
C TYR A 69 2.37 5.29 11.43
N ALA A 70 2.15 6.61 11.39
CA ALA A 70 1.17 7.23 10.49
C ALA A 70 1.51 6.99 9.02
N GLN A 71 2.80 7.05 8.64
CA GLN A 71 3.23 6.72 7.27
C GLN A 71 2.98 5.26 6.92
N HIS A 72 3.28 4.33 7.84
CA HIS A 72 3.04 2.91 7.61
C HIS A 72 1.55 2.60 7.48
N LEU A 73 0.71 3.22 8.31
CA LEU A 73 -0.75 3.13 8.20
C LEU A 73 -1.24 3.62 6.83
N ARG A 74 -0.77 4.81 6.38
CA ARG A 74 -1.12 5.35 5.05
C ARG A 74 -0.68 4.44 3.91
N TYR A 75 0.52 3.87 3.99
CA TYR A 75 1.04 2.94 3.00
C TYR A 75 0.20 1.65 2.92
N LEU A 76 -0.20 1.09 4.07
CA LEU A 76 -1.04 -0.10 4.09
C LEU A 76 -2.45 0.21 3.59
N ALA A 77 -3.01 1.38 3.92
CA ALA A 77 -4.30 1.83 3.41
C ALA A 77 -4.28 2.02 1.89
N SER A 78 -3.23 2.66 1.33
CA SER A 78 -3.11 2.89 -0.11
C SER A 78 -2.87 1.61 -0.92
N SER A 79 -2.31 0.57 -0.29
CA SER A 79 -2.13 -0.75 -0.89
C SER A 79 -3.46 -1.50 -1.06
N VAL A 80 -4.52 -1.09 -0.35
CA VAL A 80 -5.86 -1.70 -0.43
C VAL A 80 -6.69 -0.97 -1.48
N THR A 81 -6.49 -1.34 -2.75
CA THR A 81 -7.06 -0.61 -3.90
C THR A 81 -8.48 -1.02 -4.31
N LYS A 82 -8.87 -2.29 -4.18
CA LYS A 82 -10.15 -2.80 -4.72
C LYS A 82 -11.33 -2.57 -3.78
N SER A 83 -11.10 -2.65 -2.47
CA SER A 83 -12.11 -2.35 -1.45
C SER A 83 -11.45 -1.47 -0.37
N PRO A 84 -11.42 -0.15 -0.59
CA PRO A 84 -10.76 0.77 0.33
C PRO A 84 -11.41 0.70 1.72
N VAL A 85 -10.60 0.94 2.73
CA VAL A 85 -11.07 0.98 4.12
C VAL A 85 -11.70 2.34 4.38
N ASP A 86 -12.86 2.34 5.02
CA ASP A 86 -13.57 3.56 5.42
C ASP A 86 -12.70 4.46 6.31
N GLU A 87 -12.86 5.79 6.18
CA GLU A 87 -12.04 6.76 6.92
C GLU A 87 -12.23 6.64 8.43
N HIS A 88 -13.47 6.47 8.91
CA HIS A 88 -13.72 6.27 10.34
C HIS A 88 -13.10 4.95 10.81
N ALA A 89 -13.15 3.90 9.99
CA ALA A 89 -12.47 2.65 10.30
C ALA A 89 -10.94 2.82 10.36
N LEU A 90 -10.33 3.61 9.48
CA LEU A 90 -8.89 3.93 9.51
C LEU A 90 -8.50 4.72 10.76
N ILE A 91 -9.29 5.72 11.14
CA ILE A 91 -9.10 6.49 12.38
C ILE A 91 -9.17 5.57 13.59
N ASN A 92 -10.15 4.65 13.63
CA ASN A 92 -10.25 3.67 14.71
C ASN A 92 -9.02 2.75 14.76
N VAL A 93 -8.55 2.23 13.63
CA VAL A 93 -7.30 1.43 13.59
C VAL A 93 -6.12 2.24 14.11
N PHE A 94 -6.01 3.51 13.72
CA PHE A 94 -4.95 4.39 14.20
C PHE A 94 -5.01 4.53 15.74
N ILE A 95 -6.16 4.92 16.29
CA ILE A 95 -6.36 5.10 17.73
C ILE A 95 -6.09 3.81 18.49
N TYR A 96 -6.69 2.68 18.08
CA TYR A 96 -6.50 1.40 18.76
C TYR A 96 -5.05 0.91 18.70
N GLY A 97 -4.35 1.08 17.57
CA GLY A 97 -2.95 0.69 17.48
C GLY A 97 -2.01 1.59 18.30
N VAL A 98 -2.37 2.85 18.53
CA VAL A 98 -1.67 3.75 19.45
C VAL A 98 -1.92 3.36 20.90
N VAL A 99 -3.19 3.16 21.28
CA VAL A 99 -3.58 2.76 22.65
C VAL A 99 -2.96 1.40 22.99
N ASP A 100 -3.16 0.37 22.19
CA ASP A 100 -2.58 -0.96 22.44
C ASP A 100 -1.03 -0.94 22.41
N GLY A 101 -0.44 -0.10 21.54
CA GLY A 101 1.01 0.08 21.46
C GLY A 101 1.63 0.81 22.66
N GLN A 102 0.90 1.72 23.31
CA GLN A 102 1.38 2.56 24.42
C GLN A 102 0.84 2.16 25.80
N VAL A 103 -0.15 1.26 25.90
CA VAL A 103 -0.71 0.77 27.18
C VAL A 103 0.29 -0.05 28.02
N LYS A 104 1.58 -0.02 27.67
CA LYS A 104 2.65 -0.33 28.63
C LYS A 104 3.17 0.85 29.44
N THR A 105 2.88 2.12 29.13
CA THR A 105 3.47 3.19 29.94
C THR A 105 2.73 4.54 30.11
N TYR A 106 2.06 5.19 29.13
CA TYR A 106 1.66 6.61 29.37
C TYR A 106 0.43 7.15 28.60
N MET A 107 -0.73 6.49 28.61
CA MET A 107 -1.95 7.07 28.02
C MET A 107 -3.16 6.99 28.95
N PHE A 108 -3.01 7.56 30.14
CA PHE A 108 -4.13 8.12 30.90
C PHE A 108 -3.79 9.55 31.24
N ARG A 109 -3.70 10.42 30.24
CA ARG A 109 -3.99 11.85 30.45
C ARG A 109 -4.16 12.58 29.12
N GLU A 110 -5.28 13.29 29.09
CA GLU A 110 -5.67 14.37 28.19
C GLU A 110 -6.48 13.96 26.96
N ASP A 111 -7.78 14.26 27.09
CA ASP A 111 -8.80 14.37 26.05
C ASP A 111 -8.27 15.04 24.78
N PHE A 112 -8.13 14.27 23.71
CA PHE A 112 -7.99 14.81 22.36
C PHE A 112 -9.38 15.17 21.83
N HIS A 113 -9.96 16.25 22.35
CA HIS A 113 -10.99 16.99 21.63
C HIS A 113 -10.33 18.11 20.82
N ALA A 114 -10.68 18.18 19.54
CA ALA A 114 -10.30 19.18 18.54
C ALA A 114 -8.99 18.95 17.77
N LEU A 115 -9.11 18.24 16.65
CA LEU A 115 -8.33 18.52 15.45
C LEU A 115 -9.02 19.68 14.69
N GLU A 116 -8.89 20.91 15.18
CA GLU A 116 -9.09 22.09 14.33
C GLU A 116 -8.16 23.20 14.81
N GLY A 117 -7.19 23.52 13.95
CA GLY A 117 -6.17 24.54 14.20
C GLY A 117 -6.73 25.95 14.08
N ARG A 118 -6.09 26.86 14.81
CA ARG A 118 -6.17 28.31 14.60
C ARG A 118 -5.60 28.71 13.24
#